data_AF-H0EU17-F1
#
_entry.id   AF-H0EU17-F1
#
_cell.length_a   1.000
_cell.length_b   1.000
_cell.length_c   1.000
_cell.angle_alpha   90.00
_cell.angle_beta   90.00
_cell.angle_gamma   90.00
#
_symmetry.space_group_name_H-M   'P 1'
#
loop_
_entity.id
_entity.type
_entity.pdbx_description
1 polymer ?
#
loop_
_entity_poly.entity_id
_entity_poly.type
_entity_poly.pdbx_seq_one_letter_code
_entity_poly.pdbx_strand_id
1 'polypeptide(L)'
;MDAFVEQLESSDTKVQVASGENIALIYEKSHTPRETDDGPVSSDDEDEMAAEEARFVKRYDVYRQNNQLEHTLRQLATESSKRIAKKDRKTLHTNFSDILNTVQHPALGPRYSTARDENGRIYGSRMTVRVHKSGTMKIDKWWKLHRLQALRRVLGGGFVVHYEDNEVVFESLPIIIQAD
;
A
#
# COMPACT_ATOMS: atom_id res chain seq x y z
N MET A 1 -3.77 9.22 -14.68
CA MET A 1 -4.26 9.59 -13.34
C MET A 1 -5.77 9.81 -13.40
N ASP A 2 -6.25 10.73 -14.23
CA ASP A 2 -7.67 11.09 -14.38
C ASP A 2 -8.60 9.88 -14.55
N ALA A 3 -8.23 8.93 -15.43
CA ALA A 3 -9.00 7.71 -15.61
C ALA A 3 -9.16 6.88 -14.31
N PHE A 4 -8.16 6.84 -13.42
CA PHE A 4 -8.30 6.16 -12.14
C PHE A 4 -9.19 6.95 -11.18
N VAL A 5 -9.10 8.28 -11.19
CA VAL A 5 -9.97 9.13 -10.36
C VAL A 5 -11.44 8.95 -10.75
N GLU A 6 -11.76 8.93 -12.04
CA GLU A 6 -13.11 8.65 -12.54
C GLU A 6 -13.63 7.28 -12.08
N GLN A 7 -12.78 6.26 -12.07
CA GLN A 7 -13.18 4.91 -11.63
C GLN A 7 -13.47 4.79 -10.12
N LEU A 8 -13.12 5.80 -9.31
CA LEU A 8 -13.52 5.85 -7.89
C LEU A 8 -15.04 5.97 -7.73
N GLU A 9 -15.74 6.51 -8.72
CA GLU A 9 -17.20 6.68 -8.73
C GLU A 9 -17.94 5.46 -9.31
N SER A 10 -17.21 4.38 -9.67
CA SER A 10 -17.80 3.16 -10.22
C SER A 10 -18.81 2.51 -9.27
N SER A 11 -19.85 1.88 -9.83
CA SER A 11 -20.82 1.11 -9.04
C SER A 11 -20.27 -0.22 -8.52
N ASP A 12 -19.16 -0.72 -9.08
CA ASP A 12 -18.51 -1.95 -8.63
C ASP A 12 -17.39 -1.62 -7.64
N THR A 13 -17.57 -2.02 -6.38
CA THR A 13 -16.58 -1.88 -5.31
C THR A 13 -15.22 -2.47 -5.67
N LYS A 14 -15.15 -3.54 -6.47
CA LYS A 14 -13.86 -4.10 -6.91
C LYS A 14 -13.12 -3.15 -7.85
N VAL A 15 -13.85 -2.47 -8.73
CA VAL A 15 -13.28 -1.46 -9.65
C VAL A 15 -12.81 -0.25 -8.86
N GLN A 16 -13.62 0.23 -7.90
CA GLN A 16 -13.24 1.33 -7.01
C GLN A 16 -11.93 1.00 -6.27
N VAL A 17 -11.87 -0.17 -5.62
CA VAL A 17 -10.68 -0.61 -4.88
C VAL A 17 -9.48 -0.73 -5.81
N ALA A 18 -9.58 -1.44 -6.93
CA ALA A 18 -8.47 -1.59 -7.88
C ALA A 18 -7.96 -0.23 -8.39
N SER A 19 -8.86 0.72 -8.62
CA SER A 19 -8.49 2.08 -9.00
C SER A 19 -7.74 2.80 -7.89
N GLY A 20 -8.24 2.72 -6.66
CA GLY A 20 -7.60 3.30 -5.48
C GLY A 20 -6.22 2.70 -5.19
N GLU A 21 -6.04 1.38 -5.33
CA GLU A 21 -4.74 0.71 -5.19
C GLU A 21 -3.74 1.23 -6.24
N ASN A 22 -4.18 1.40 -7.50
CA ASN A 22 -3.33 1.99 -8.55
C ASN A 22 -2.96 3.45 -8.25
N ILE A 23 -3.90 4.25 -7.72
CA ILE A 23 -3.60 5.62 -7.28
C ILE A 23 -2.53 5.59 -6.20
N ALA A 24 -2.69 4.75 -5.17
CA ALA A 24 -1.72 4.61 -4.10
C ALA A 24 -0.34 4.18 -4.61
N LEU A 25 -0.29 3.25 -5.57
CA LEU A 25 0.96 2.85 -6.23
C LEU A 25 1.63 4.01 -6.96
N ILE A 26 0.88 4.87 -7.66
CA ILE A 26 1.47 6.01 -8.36
C ILE A 26 2.03 7.04 -7.36
N TYR A 27 1.33 7.29 -6.25
CA TYR A 27 1.83 8.14 -5.15
C TYR A 27 3.09 7.56 -4.51
N GLU A 28 3.11 6.25 -4.25
CA GLU A 28 4.31 5.56 -3.78
C GLU A 28 5.47 5.75 -4.76
N LYS A 29 5.23 5.60 -6.07
CA LYS A 29 6.25 5.76 -7.12
C LYS A 29 6.67 7.21 -7.36
N SER A 30 5.91 8.20 -6.89
CA SER A 30 6.34 9.59 -6.94
C SER A 30 7.41 9.91 -5.89
N HIS A 31 7.68 8.97 -4.99
CA HIS A 31 8.71 9.06 -3.97
C HIS A 31 9.76 7.97 -4.20
N THR A 32 11.02 8.35 -4.21
CA THR A 32 12.13 7.39 -4.30
C THR A 32 13.01 7.52 -3.07
N PRO A 33 13.77 6.47 -2.71
CA PRO A 33 14.82 6.61 -1.71
C PRO A 33 15.73 7.79 -2.06
N ARG A 34 16.16 8.51 -1.04
CA ARG A 34 17.09 9.63 -1.16
C ARG A 34 18.45 9.12 -1.62
N GLU A 35 19.02 9.76 -2.64
CA GLU A 35 20.34 9.48 -3.18
C GLU A 35 21.34 10.55 -2.70
N THR A 36 22.65 10.33 -2.92
CA THR A 36 23.70 11.23 -2.45
C THR A 36 23.61 12.65 -3.01
N ASP A 37 22.96 12.82 -4.17
CA ASP A 37 22.79 14.11 -4.85
C ASP A 37 21.61 14.94 -4.31
N ASP A 38 20.72 14.34 -3.51
CA ASP A 38 19.48 14.97 -3.03
C ASP A 38 19.67 15.90 -1.82
N GLY A 39 20.91 16.12 -1.40
CA GLY A 39 21.27 16.96 -0.26
C GLY A 39 20.96 16.32 1.11
N PRO A 40 21.29 17.04 2.20
CA PRO A 40 21.13 16.53 3.56
C PRO A 40 19.65 16.37 3.95
N VAL A 41 19.40 15.42 4.86
CA VAL A 41 18.07 15.21 5.46
C VAL A 41 17.74 16.41 6.34
N SER A 42 16.62 17.06 6.07
CA SER A 42 16.16 18.26 6.79
C SER A 42 15.30 17.96 8.03
N SER A 43 15.14 16.69 8.43
CA SER A 43 14.27 16.36 9.56
C SER A 43 15.05 16.39 10.88
N ASP A 44 14.90 17.49 11.62
CA ASP A 44 15.16 17.55 13.07
C ASP A 44 13.95 17.04 13.88
N ASP A 45 12.95 16.44 13.22
CA ASP A 45 11.70 15.99 13.83
C ASP A 45 11.89 14.69 14.64
N GLU A 46 11.42 14.70 15.88
CA GLU A 46 11.37 13.52 16.77
C GLU A 46 10.26 12.52 16.38
N ASP A 47 9.43 12.85 15.38
CA ASP A 47 8.38 11.98 14.88
C ASP A 47 8.96 10.90 13.94
N GLU A 48 8.91 9.65 14.36
CA GLU A 48 9.40 8.49 13.60
C GLU A 48 8.71 8.34 12.21
N MET A 49 7.46 8.79 12.05
CA MET A 49 6.78 8.80 10.74
C MET A 49 7.45 9.80 9.80
N ALA A 50 7.69 11.02 10.29
CA ALA A 50 8.40 12.06 9.54
C ALA A 50 9.83 11.63 9.22
N ALA A 51 10.50 10.94 10.15
CA ALA A 51 11.84 10.39 9.94
C ALA A 51 11.87 9.31 8.84
N GLU A 52 10.87 8.42 8.79
CA GLU A 52 10.75 7.44 7.70
C GLU A 52 10.43 8.12 6.35
N GLU A 53 9.57 9.13 6.34
CA GLU A 53 9.28 9.91 5.14
C GLU A 53 10.49 10.69 4.62
N ALA A 54 11.30 11.25 5.53
CA ALA A 54 12.48 12.03 5.19
C ALA A 54 13.58 11.20 4.49
N ARG A 55 13.49 9.87 4.53
CA ARG A 55 14.35 8.96 3.73
C ARG A 55 13.96 8.92 2.25
N PHE A 56 12.80 9.46 1.90
CA PHE A 56 12.29 9.49 0.54
C PHE A 56 12.19 10.93 0.04
N VAL A 57 12.40 11.11 -1.26
CA VAL A 57 12.31 12.41 -1.93
C VAL A 57 11.17 12.37 -2.94
N LYS A 58 10.29 13.37 -2.87
CA LYS A 58 9.24 13.58 -3.86
C LYS A 58 9.86 14.01 -5.19
N ARG A 59 9.62 13.22 -6.24
CA ARG A 59 10.18 13.44 -7.58
C ARG A 59 9.25 14.22 -8.50
N TYR A 60 7.94 14.06 -8.33
CA TYR A 60 6.94 14.75 -9.15
C TYR A 60 5.60 14.87 -8.41
N ASP A 61 4.77 15.80 -8.87
CA ASP A 61 3.37 15.89 -8.47
C ASP A 61 2.51 14.91 -9.27
N VAL A 62 1.82 14.02 -8.56
CA VAL A 62 1.00 12.97 -9.18
C VAL A 62 -0.28 13.52 -9.79
N TYR A 63 -0.97 14.39 -9.05
CA TYR A 63 -2.29 14.87 -9.43
C TYR A 63 -2.51 16.32 -9.00
N ARG A 64 -3.05 17.13 -9.90
CA ARG A 64 -3.25 18.57 -9.69
C ARG A 64 -4.31 18.86 -8.62
N GLN A 65 -5.39 18.08 -8.59
CA GLN A 65 -6.53 18.31 -7.69
C GLN A 65 -6.45 17.42 -6.44
N ASN A 66 -5.31 17.44 -5.75
CA ASN A 66 -5.05 16.56 -4.61
C ASN A 66 -6.13 16.67 -3.52
N ASN A 67 -6.61 17.90 -3.23
CA ASN A 67 -7.65 18.13 -2.23
C ASN A 67 -8.98 17.45 -2.57
N GLN A 68 -9.37 17.45 -3.85
CA GLN A 68 -10.60 16.80 -4.30
C GLN A 68 -10.44 15.28 -4.23
N LEU A 69 -9.29 14.76 -4.65
CA LEU A 69 -8.97 13.34 -4.53
C LEU A 69 -9.03 12.88 -3.07
N GLU A 70 -8.36 13.57 -2.15
CA GLU A 70 -8.42 13.25 -0.72
C GLU A 70 -9.85 13.26 -0.16
N HIS A 71 -10.67 14.22 -0.60
CA HIS A 71 -12.07 14.28 -0.20
C HIS A 71 -12.84 13.02 -0.66
N THR A 72 -12.71 12.63 -1.93
CA THR A 72 -13.33 11.42 -2.48
C THR A 72 -12.85 10.16 -1.75
N LEU A 73 -11.56 10.05 -1.49
CA LEU A 73 -10.99 8.91 -0.76
C LEU A 73 -11.51 8.84 0.68
N ARG A 74 -11.63 9.99 1.38
CA ARG A 74 -12.24 10.06 2.72
C ARG A 74 -13.71 9.65 2.72
N GLN A 75 -14.48 10.06 1.71
CA GLN A 75 -15.88 9.63 1.57
C GLN A 75 -15.97 8.11 1.41
N LEU A 76 -15.17 7.51 0.53
CA LEU A 76 -15.15 6.06 0.34
C LEU A 76 -14.67 5.30 1.60
N ALA A 77 -13.71 5.86 2.33
CA ALA A 77 -13.23 5.30 3.59
C ALA A 77 -14.28 5.32 4.72
N THR A 78 -15.29 6.18 4.63
CA THR A 78 -16.34 6.37 5.66
C THR A 78 -17.75 6.02 5.15
N GLU A 79 -17.85 5.41 3.97
CA GLU A 79 -19.11 5.16 3.26
C GLU A 79 -20.09 4.32 4.09
N SER A 80 -21.26 4.87 4.40
CA SER A 80 -22.24 4.26 5.31
C SER A 80 -23.56 3.89 4.64
N SER A 81 -23.70 4.15 3.33
CA SER A 81 -24.91 3.92 2.54
C SER A 81 -25.43 2.49 2.67
N LYS A 82 -26.72 2.38 2.96
CA LYS A 82 -27.41 1.08 3.06
C LYS A 82 -27.58 0.39 1.71
N ARG A 83 -27.30 1.08 0.60
CA ARG A 83 -27.35 0.52 -0.76
C ARG A 83 -26.16 -0.40 -1.06
N ILE A 84 -25.07 -0.26 -0.32
CA ILE A 84 -23.86 -1.06 -0.50
C ILE A 84 -23.90 -2.23 0.49
N ALA A 85 -23.60 -3.44 0.00
CA ALA A 85 -23.56 -4.63 0.84
C ALA A 85 -22.61 -4.44 2.02
N LYS A 86 -22.94 -5.01 3.19
CA LYS A 86 -22.10 -4.88 4.40
C LYS A 86 -20.66 -5.35 4.15
N LYS A 87 -20.49 -6.42 3.36
CA LYS A 87 -19.18 -6.94 2.96
C LYS A 87 -18.39 -5.89 2.17
N ASP A 88 -19.02 -5.29 1.17
CA ASP A 88 -18.38 -4.32 0.29
C ASP A 88 -18.04 -3.02 1.02
N ARG A 89 -18.93 -2.54 1.91
CA ARG A 89 -18.60 -1.41 2.81
C ARG A 89 -17.37 -1.68 3.66
N LYS A 90 -17.27 -2.86 4.27
CA LYS A 90 -16.09 -3.25 5.05
C LYS A 90 -14.82 -3.24 4.18
N THR A 91 -14.92 -3.75 2.95
CA THR A 91 -13.84 -3.72 1.96
C THR A 91 -13.45 -2.28 1.63
N LEU A 92 -14.42 -1.40 1.37
CA LEU A 92 -14.18 0.02 1.07
C LEU A 92 -13.46 0.71 2.23
N HIS A 93 -14.02 0.65 3.45
CA HIS A 93 -13.41 1.28 4.63
C HIS A 93 -11.98 0.84 4.84
N THR A 94 -11.75 -0.46 4.74
CA THR A 94 -10.44 -1.05 4.98
C THR A 94 -9.41 -0.59 3.94
N ASN A 95 -9.73 -0.69 2.65
CA ASN A 95 -8.77 -0.33 1.59
C ASN A 95 -8.62 1.18 1.45
N PHE A 96 -9.72 1.94 1.47
CA PHE A 96 -9.66 3.40 1.27
C PHE A 96 -9.06 4.15 2.45
N SER A 97 -9.08 3.60 3.66
CA SER A 97 -8.27 4.15 4.77
C SER A 97 -6.77 4.03 4.48
N ASP A 98 -6.32 2.87 3.97
CA ASP A 98 -4.91 2.65 3.63
C ASP A 98 -4.48 3.49 2.40
N ILE A 99 -5.35 3.58 1.39
CA ILE A 99 -5.11 4.39 0.18
C ILE A 99 -5.03 5.87 0.53
N LEU A 100 -5.98 6.38 1.33
CA LEU A 100 -5.96 7.76 1.81
C LEU A 100 -4.67 8.05 2.57
N ASN A 101 -4.29 7.17 3.50
CA ASN A 101 -3.04 7.32 4.24
C ASN A 101 -1.84 7.37 3.29
N THR A 102 -1.80 6.55 2.25
CA THR A 102 -0.72 6.60 1.25
C THR A 102 -0.72 7.89 0.43
N VAL A 103 -1.89 8.43 0.08
CA VAL A 103 -1.95 9.71 -0.65
C VAL A 103 -1.39 10.86 0.20
N GLN A 104 -1.62 10.82 1.51
CA GLN A 104 -1.08 11.80 2.46
C GLN A 104 0.40 11.55 2.78
N HIS A 105 0.77 10.27 2.88
CA HIS A 105 2.07 9.79 3.35
C HIS A 105 2.63 8.71 2.40
N PRO A 106 3.11 9.09 1.20
CA PRO A 106 3.38 8.11 0.14
C PRO A 106 4.57 7.19 0.38
N ALA A 107 5.46 7.56 1.30
CA ALA A 107 6.64 6.76 1.65
C ALA A 107 6.31 5.55 2.52
N LEU A 108 5.16 5.51 3.20
CA LEU A 108 4.89 4.54 4.26
C LEU A 108 4.32 3.20 3.76
N GLY A 109 3.67 3.20 2.59
CA GLY A 109 3.05 2.02 2.00
C GLY A 109 1.75 1.57 2.70
N PRO A 110 1.18 0.42 2.30
CA PRO A 110 -0.11 -0.05 2.81
C PRO A 110 -0.05 -0.49 4.27
N ARG A 111 -1.16 -0.34 5.01
CA ARG A 111 -1.34 -0.80 6.41
C ARG A 111 -0.29 -0.28 7.38
N TYR A 112 0.30 0.89 7.11
CA TYR A 112 1.26 1.49 8.02
C TYR A 112 0.56 1.90 9.33
N SER A 113 1.15 1.52 10.46
CA SER A 113 0.64 1.81 11.80
C SER A 113 1.76 2.37 12.66
N THR A 114 1.50 3.52 13.28
CA THR A 114 2.36 4.19 14.27
C THR A 114 2.17 3.66 15.69
N ALA A 115 1.35 2.63 15.89
CA ALA A 115 1.23 2.00 17.19
C ALA A 115 2.60 1.46 17.65
N ARG A 116 2.86 1.52 18.95
CA ARG A 116 4.11 1.06 19.56
C ARG A 116 3.95 -0.33 20.14
N ASP A 117 4.97 -1.15 19.95
CA ASP A 117 5.10 -2.46 20.58
C ASP A 117 5.62 -2.34 22.01
N GLU A 118 5.65 -3.44 22.76
CA GLU A 118 6.15 -3.48 24.15
C GLU A 118 7.59 -2.95 24.29
N ASN A 119 8.38 -3.05 23.21
CA ASN A 119 9.76 -2.57 23.11
C ASN A 119 9.88 -1.10 22.65
N GLY A 120 8.77 -0.37 22.54
CA GLY A 120 8.74 1.04 22.13
C GLY A 120 8.94 1.30 20.64
N ARG A 121 9.07 0.25 19.81
CA ARG A 121 9.21 0.35 18.35
C ARG A 121 7.87 0.48 17.65
N ILE A 122 7.80 1.28 16.59
CA ILE A 122 6.61 1.36 15.74
C ILE A 122 6.40 0.05 14.95
N TYR A 123 5.14 -0.40 14.87
CA TYR A 123 4.78 -1.61 14.09
C TYR A 123 5.08 -1.46 12.59
N GLY A 124 4.93 -0.25 12.04
CA GLY A 124 5.13 0.04 10.62
C GLY A 124 4.06 -0.63 9.77
N SER A 125 4.39 -1.06 8.55
CA SER A 125 3.42 -1.81 7.74
C SER A 125 3.07 -3.16 8.38
N ARG A 126 1.77 -3.36 8.64
CA ARG A 126 1.23 -4.56 9.30
C ARG A 126 0.67 -5.60 8.33
N MET A 127 0.77 -5.37 7.02
CA MET A 127 0.23 -6.29 6.05
C MET A 127 1.12 -7.52 5.92
N THR A 128 0.69 -8.65 6.47
CA THR A 128 1.38 -9.92 6.34
C THR A 128 0.52 -10.92 5.59
N VAL A 129 1.18 -11.73 4.77
CA VAL A 129 0.56 -12.82 4.03
C VAL A 129 1.25 -14.10 4.39
N ARG A 130 0.51 -15.04 4.98
CA ARG A 130 1.01 -16.38 5.23
C ARG A 130 1.19 -17.11 3.91
N VAL A 131 2.40 -17.62 3.68
CA VAL A 131 2.73 -18.45 2.52
C VAL A 131 3.02 -19.85 3.04
N HIS A 132 1.96 -20.64 3.12
CA HIS A 132 2.00 -22.06 3.47
C HIS A 132 2.89 -22.38 4.70
N LYS A 133 3.81 -23.34 4.58
CA LYS A 133 4.81 -23.75 5.58
C LYS A 133 6.07 -22.88 5.57
N SER A 134 6.27 -22.10 4.50
CA SER A 134 7.50 -21.35 4.24
C SER A 134 7.62 -20.06 5.07
N GLY A 135 6.51 -19.58 5.64
CA GLY A 135 6.50 -18.48 6.63
C GLY A 135 5.50 -17.37 6.31
N THR A 136 5.78 -16.16 6.80
CA THR A 136 4.96 -14.96 6.56
C THR A 136 5.72 -13.92 5.75
N MET A 137 5.12 -13.48 4.65
CA MET A 137 5.66 -12.41 3.81
C MET A 137 5.08 -11.06 4.25
N LYS A 138 5.96 -10.08 4.52
CA LYS A 138 5.56 -8.70 4.82
C LYS A 138 5.37 -7.91 3.53
N ILE A 139 4.22 -7.25 3.40
CA ILE A 139 3.86 -6.38 2.28
C ILE A 139 3.88 -4.95 2.77
N ASP A 140 5.05 -4.34 2.73
CA ASP A 140 5.29 -2.96 3.19
C ASP A 140 5.19 -1.91 2.07
N LYS A 141 4.95 -2.33 0.82
CA LYS A 141 4.82 -1.45 -0.35
C LYS A 141 3.71 -1.92 -1.28
N TRP A 142 3.07 -0.99 -1.97
CA TRP A 142 2.01 -1.24 -2.94
C TRP A 142 2.51 -2.07 -4.12
N TRP A 143 3.72 -1.82 -4.61
CA TRP A 143 4.26 -2.64 -5.71
C TRP A 143 4.40 -4.13 -5.32
N LYS A 144 4.69 -4.44 -4.05
CA LYS A 144 4.74 -5.83 -3.54
C LYS A 144 3.34 -6.46 -3.54
N LEU A 145 2.34 -5.69 -3.12
CA LEU A 145 0.94 -6.12 -3.15
C LEU A 145 0.48 -6.44 -4.58
N HIS A 146 0.68 -5.51 -5.51
CA HIS A 146 0.30 -5.68 -6.91
C HIS A 146 1.00 -6.89 -7.54
N ARG A 147 2.31 -7.06 -7.30
CA ARG A 147 3.06 -8.20 -7.84
C ARG A 147 2.55 -9.52 -7.29
N LEU A 148 2.27 -9.60 -5.98
CA LEU A 148 1.68 -10.79 -5.37
C LEU A 148 0.29 -11.11 -5.96
N GLN A 149 -0.59 -10.11 -6.06
CA GLN A 149 -1.93 -10.28 -6.62
C GLN A 149 -1.86 -10.78 -8.08
N ALA A 150 -0.95 -10.21 -8.88
CA ALA A 150 -0.74 -10.62 -10.26
C ALA A 150 -0.26 -12.07 -10.36
N LEU A 151 0.76 -12.45 -9.58
CA LEU A 151 1.27 -13.82 -9.56
C LEU A 151 0.21 -14.83 -9.09
N ARG A 152 -0.56 -14.51 -8.05
CA ARG A 152 -1.69 -15.35 -7.59
C ARG A 152 -2.75 -15.53 -8.66
N ARG A 153 -3.04 -14.48 -9.43
CA ARG A 153 -4.03 -14.53 -10.51
C ARG A 153 -3.54 -15.38 -11.70
N VAL A 154 -2.27 -15.26 -12.06
CA VAL A 154 -1.69 -15.98 -13.21
C VAL A 154 -1.42 -17.44 -12.87
N LEU A 155 -0.83 -17.71 -11.70
CA LEU A 155 -0.42 -19.06 -11.29
C LEU A 155 -1.54 -19.85 -10.63
N GLY A 156 -2.59 -19.19 -10.13
CA GLY A 156 -3.73 -19.82 -9.49
C GLY A 156 -3.31 -20.73 -8.33
N GLY A 157 -3.82 -21.97 -8.33
CA GLY A 157 -3.47 -22.98 -7.33
C GLY A 157 -1.98 -23.40 -7.35
N GLY A 158 -1.27 -23.17 -8.45
CA GLY A 158 0.16 -23.45 -8.58
C GLY A 158 1.07 -22.39 -7.95
N PHE A 159 0.51 -21.30 -7.42
CA PHE A 159 1.30 -20.21 -6.82
C PHE A 159 2.27 -20.73 -5.75
N VAL A 160 1.84 -21.63 -4.87
CA VAL A 160 2.69 -22.14 -3.77
C VAL A 160 3.87 -22.94 -4.30
N VAL A 161 3.62 -23.86 -5.25
CA VAL A 161 4.66 -24.68 -5.87
C VAL A 161 5.68 -23.81 -6.59
N HIS A 162 5.23 -22.86 -7.40
CA HIS A 162 6.13 -21.93 -8.07
C HIS A 162 6.89 -21.04 -7.10
N TYR A 163 6.28 -20.65 -5.99
CA TYR A 163 6.96 -19.84 -5.01
C TYR A 163 8.06 -20.61 -4.24
N GLU A 164 7.87 -21.92 -4.02
CA GLU A 164 8.86 -22.78 -3.35
C GLU A 164 9.96 -23.26 -4.32
N ASP A 165 9.61 -23.61 -5.57
CA ASP A 165 10.50 -24.32 -6.49
C ASP A 165 11.03 -23.47 -7.66
N ASN A 166 10.46 -22.29 -7.92
CA ASN A 166 10.90 -21.42 -9.03
C ASN A 166 11.60 -20.16 -8.48
N GLU A 167 12.93 -20.15 -8.64
CA GLU A 167 13.83 -19.05 -8.22
C GLU A 167 13.37 -17.69 -8.75
N VAL A 168 12.94 -17.59 -10.02
CA VAL A 168 12.48 -16.33 -10.61
C VAL A 168 11.22 -15.81 -9.90
N VAL A 169 10.29 -16.70 -9.55
CA VAL A 169 9.08 -16.32 -8.83
C VAL A 169 9.42 -15.94 -7.39
N PHE A 170 10.32 -16.67 -6.74
CA PHE A 170 10.82 -16.38 -5.40
C PHE A 170 11.50 -15.00 -5.34
N GLU A 171 12.48 -14.73 -6.21
CA GLU A 171 13.21 -13.46 -6.30
C GLU A 171 12.32 -12.28 -6.68
N SER A 172 11.24 -12.54 -7.44
CA SER A 172 10.31 -11.49 -7.82
C SER A 172 9.53 -10.93 -6.62
N LEU A 173 9.38 -11.69 -5.54
CA LEU A 173 8.63 -11.30 -4.34
C LEU A 173 9.58 -10.99 -3.17
N PRO A 174 9.19 -10.11 -2.23
CA PRO A 174 10.03 -9.77 -1.09
C PRO A 174 10.29 -10.99 -0.18
N ILE A 175 11.47 -10.98 0.45
CA ILE A 175 12.00 -12.05 1.31
C ILE A 175 11.02 -12.33 2.48
N ILE A 176 10.75 -13.62 2.71
CA ILE A 176 9.94 -14.12 3.82
C ILE A 176 10.70 -13.89 5.12
N ILE A 177 10.03 -13.36 6.14
CA ILE A 177 10.52 -13.46 7.50
C ILE A 177 10.10 -14.84 7.97
N GLN A 178 11.07 -15.76 8.16
CA GLN A 178 10.79 -17.05 8.79
C GLN A 178 10.11 -16.78 10.13
N ALA A 179 9.02 -17.48 10.38
CA ALA A 179 8.48 -17.53 11.74
C ALA A 179 9.47 -18.36 12.56
N ASP A 180 9.99 -17.78 13.63
CA ASP A 180 10.68 -18.54 14.69
C ASP A 180 9.78 -19.66 15.23
#